data_AF-A0A1G5HIR6-F1
#
_entry.id   AF-A0A1G5HIR6-F1
#
_cell.length_a   1.000
_cell.length_b   1.000
_cell.length_c   1.000
_cell.angle_alpha   90.00
_cell.angle_beta   90.00
_cell.angle_gamma   90.00
#
_symmetry.space_group_name_H-M   'P 1'
#
loop_
_entity.id
_entity.type
_entity.pdbx_description
1 polymer ?
#
loop_
_entity_poly.entity_id
_entity_poly.type
_entity_poly.pdbx_seq_one_letter_code
_entity_poly.pdbx_strand_id
1 'polypeptide(L)'
;MNSRQEWARARDELNMSLHKLGFPAELGDAIAKQLGSPKAMYRMISYLDNVKPKSAELVVDEMLAICSEIDAWRDKKASEAANAAYNEMLYRGFEED
;
A
#
# COMPACT_ATOMS: atom_id res chain seq x y z
N MET A 1 -11.46 -17.23 0.37
CA MET A 1 -11.68 -16.21 -0.68
C MET A 1 -10.39 -16.12 -1.50
N ASN A 2 -10.44 -16.17 -2.84
CA ASN A 2 -9.24 -16.20 -3.68
C ASN A 2 -8.58 -14.81 -3.75
N SER A 3 -7.25 -14.71 -3.72
CA SER A 3 -6.51 -13.44 -3.75
C SER A 3 -6.85 -12.57 -4.97
N ARG A 4 -7.15 -13.18 -6.12
CA ARG A 4 -7.61 -12.44 -7.32
C ARG A 4 -9.01 -11.85 -7.14
N GLN A 5 -9.90 -12.58 -6.46
CA GLN A 5 -11.26 -12.12 -6.18
C GLN A 5 -11.25 -10.96 -5.18
N GLU A 6 -10.40 -11.04 -4.16
CA GLU A 6 -10.23 -9.97 -3.18
C GLU A 6 -9.67 -8.70 -3.83
N TRP A 7 -8.67 -8.84 -4.70
CA TRP A 7 -8.13 -7.71 -5.46
C TRP A 7 -9.18 -7.07 -6.37
N ALA A 8 -9.93 -7.87 -7.12
CA ALA A 8 -10.99 -7.36 -8.00
C ALA A 8 -12.05 -6.61 -7.20
N ARG A 9 -12.48 -7.16 -6.05
CA ARG A 9 -13.44 -6.53 -5.16
C ARG A 9 -12.92 -5.20 -4.62
N ALA A 10 -11.70 -5.16 -4.12
CA ALA A 10 -11.10 -3.93 -3.59
C ALA A 10 -10.97 -2.84 -4.67
N ARG A 11 -10.59 -3.23 -5.90
CA ARG A 11 -10.56 -2.30 -7.04
C ARG A 11 -11.95 -1.75 -7.35
N ASP A 12 -12.96 -2.61 -7.41
CA ASP A 12 -14.33 -2.20 -7.76
C ASP A 12 -14.91 -1.26 -6.68
N GLU A 13 -14.62 -1.53 -5.41
CA GLU A 13 -15.00 -0.65 -4.29
C GLU A 13 -14.27 0.70 -4.35
N LEU A 14 -12.98 0.72 -4.70
CA LEU A 14 -12.20 1.94 -4.91
C LEU A 14 -12.77 2.79 -6.05
N ASN A 15 -13.04 2.17 -7.20
CA ASN A 15 -13.68 2.82 -8.34
C ASN A 15 -15.04 3.40 -7.97
N MET A 16 -15.84 2.68 -7.17
CA MET A 16 -17.12 3.18 -6.69
C MET A 16 -16.96 4.40 -5.78
N SER A 17 -16.01 4.41 -4.83
CA SER A 17 -15.78 5.57 -3.96
C SER A 17 -15.30 6.80 -4.74
N LEU A 18 -14.41 6.62 -5.73
CA LEU A 18 -13.98 7.69 -6.63
C LEU A 18 -15.15 8.23 -7.48
N HIS A 19 -15.97 7.34 -8.04
CA HIS A 19 -17.13 7.72 -8.82
C HIS A 19 -18.14 8.54 -8.01
N LYS A 20 -18.38 8.17 -6.74
CA LYS A 20 -19.24 8.96 -5.82
C LYS A 20 -18.74 10.38 -5.58
N LEU A 21 -17.43 10.62 -5.75
CA LEU A 21 -16.81 11.94 -5.63
C LEU A 21 -16.73 12.69 -6.98
N GLY A 22 -17.19 12.07 -8.07
CA GLY A 22 -17.20 12.67 -9.41
C GLY A 22 -15.91 12.43 -10.20
N PHE A 23 -15.05 11.52 -9.76
CA PHE A 23 -13.82 11.18 -10.48
C PHE A 23 -14.05 10.06 -11.52
N PRO A 24 -13.27 10.05 -12.61
CA PRO A 24 -13.34 9.02 -13.65
C PRO A 24 -12.85 7.65 -13.13
N ALA A 25 -13.42 6.57 -13.66
CA ALA A 25 -13.01 5.20 -13.30
C ALA A 25 -11.57 4.89 -13.73
N GLU A 26 -11.09 5.50 -14.81
CA GLU A 26 -9.72 5.35 -15.31
C GLU A 26 -8.69 5.80 -14.27
N LEU A 27 -9.01 6.83 -13.47
CA LEU A 27 -8.16 7.27 -12.36
C LEU A 27 -8.09 6.18 -11.27
N GLY A 28 -9.22 5.56 -10.93
CA GLY A 28 -9.25 4.51 -9.92
C GLY A 28 -8.55 3.23 -10.36
N ASP A 29 -8.63 2.86 -11.65
CA ASP A 29 -7.87 1.74 -12.21
C ASP A 29 -6.36 2.00 -12.17
N ALA A 30 -5.92 3.23 -12.43
CA ALA A 30 -4.51 3.62 -12.31
C ALA A 30 -4.04 3.55 -10.84
N ILE A 31 -4.83 4.09 -9.91
CA ILE A 31 -4.54 4.07 -8.46
C ILE A 31 -4.46 2.63 -7.95
N ALA A 32 -5.42 1.77 -8.31
CA ALA A 32 -5.44 0.37 -7.90
C ALA A 32 -4.17 -0.38 -8.33
N LYS A 33 -3.68 -0.13 -9.54
CA LYS A 33 -2.43 -0.71 -10.05
C LYS A 33 -1.22 -0.24 -9.24
N GLN A 34 -1.14 1.04 -8.91
CA GLN A 34 -0.02 1.60 -8.14
C GLN A 34 -0.01 1.12 -6.68
N LEU A 35 -1.18 1.07 -6.03
CA LEU A 35 -1.30 0.59 -4.65
C LEU A 35 -0.98 -0.91 -4.50
N GLY A 36 -1.22 -1.69 -5.56
CA GLY A 36 -0.71 -3.06 -5.71
C GLY A 36 -1.27 -4.12 -4.75
N SER A 37 -2.10 -3.75 -3.77
CA SER A 37 -2.69 -4.69 -2.82
C SER A 37 -4.09 -4.26 -2.33
N PRO A 38 -4.99 -5.21 -2.01
CA PRO A 38 -6.32 -4.89 -1.46
C PRO A 38 -6.23 -4.02 -0.21
N LYS A 39 -5.30 -4.33 0.69
CA LYS A 39 -5.09 -3.56 1.94
C LYS A 39 -4.78 -2.09 1.66
N ALA A 40 -3.90 -1.80 0.69
CA ALA A 40 -3.58 -0.43 0.31
C ALA A 40 -4.78 0.28 -0.34
N MET A 41 -5.55 -0.42 -1.18
CA MET A 41 -6.80 0.13 -1.74
C MET A 41 -7.83 0.46 -0.66
N TYR A 42 -7.98 -0.38 0.37
CA TYR A 42 -8.88 -0.09 1.49
C TYR A 42 -8.44 1.12 2.33
N ARG A 43 -7.13 1.35 2.48
CA ARG A 43 -6.62 2.59 3.07
C ARG A 43 -7.03 3.80 2.24
N MET A 44 -6.88 3.71 0.92
CA MET A 44 -7.29 4.77 -0.01
C MET A 44 -8.80 5.02 0.02
N ILE A 45 -9.62 3.97 0.04
CA ILE A 45 -11.10 4.08 0.19
C ILE A 45 -11.45 4.82 1.47
N SER A 46 -10.82 4.45 2.59
CA SER A 46 -11.03 5.13 3.88
C SER A 46 -10.69 6.62 3.79
N TYR A 47 -9.57 6.99 3.15
CA TYR A 47 -9.25 8.39 2.91
C TYR A 47 -10.33 9.10 2.08
N LEU A 48 -10.76 8.51 0.96
CA LEU A 48 -11.77 9.11 0.08
C LEU A 48 -13.10 9.36 0.81
N ASP A 49 -13.54 8.38 1.60
CA ASP A 49 -14.81 8.46 2.32
C ASP A 49 -14.80 9.53 3.44
N ASN A 50 -13.65 9.71 4.10
CA ASN A 50 -13.49 10.66 5.20
C ASN A 50 -13.16 12.07 4.72
N VAL A 51 -12.19 12.21 3.82
CA VAL A 51 -11.63 13.50 3.37
C VAL A 51 -12.44 14.11 2.24
N LYS A 52 -13.04 13.28 1.36
CA LYS A 52 -13.83 13.71 0.21
C LYS A 52 -13.10 14.76 -0.65
N PRO A 53 -11.88 14.44 -1.13
CA PRO A 53 -11.03 15.36 -1.89
C PRO A 53 -11.76 15.93 -3.11
N LYS A 54 -11.40 17.17 -3.47
CA LYS A 54 -12.07 17.93 -4.55
C LYS A 54 -11.27 18.01 -5.85
N SER A 55 -10.06 17.47 -5.87
CA SER A 55 -9.21 17.44 -7.06
C SER A 55 -8.54 16.07 -7.21
N ALA A 56 -8.22 15.70 -8.44
CA ALA A 56 -7.45 14.51 -8.73
C ALA A 56 -6.04 14.59 -8.12
N GLU A 57 -5.48 15.79 -7.99
CA GLU A 57 -4.18 16.03 -7.35
C GLU A 57 -4.15 15.51 -5.91
N LEU A 58 -5.16 15.86 -5.08
CA LEU A 58 -5.22 15.40 -3.69
C LEU A 58 -5.40 13.88 -3.60
N VAL A 59 -6.16 13.29 -4.53
CA VAL A 59 -6.33 11.84 -4.62
C VAL A 59 -4.99 11.16 -4.93
N VAL A 60 -4.25 11.69 -5.91
CA VAL A 60 -2.96 11.13 -6.32
C VAL A 60 -1.89 11.34 -5.25
N ASP A 61 -1.90 12.50 -4.58
CA ASP A 61 -0.98 12.80 -3.48
C ASP A 61 -1.11 11.79 -2.34
N GLU A 62 -2.34 11.52 -1.89
CA GLU A 62 -2.57 10.49 -0.86
C GLU A 62 -2.15 9.10 -1.34
N MET A 63 -2.43 8.73 -2.59
CA MET A 63 -1.98 7.46 -3.14
C MET A 63 -0.44 7.35 -3.06
N LEU A 64 0.30 8.40 -3.41
CA LEU A 64 1.76 8.43 -3.30
C LEU A 64 2.23 8.38 -1.84
N ALA A 65 1.53 9.03 -0.92
CA ALA A 65 1.82 8.95 0.51
C ALA A 65 1.67 7.52 1.03
N ILE A 66 0.58 6.82 0.68
CA ILE A 66 0.36 5.42 1.04
C ILE A 66 1.45 4.51 0.45
N CYS A 67 1.82 4.69 -0.82
CA CYS A 67 2.92 3.93 -1.44
C CYS A 67 4.25 4.16 -0.69
N SER A 68 4.57 5.42 -0.41
CA SER A 68 5.82 5.79 0.27
C SER A 68 5.92 5.17 1.68
N GLU A 69 4.82 5.14 2.43
CA GLU A 69 4.79 4.49 3.73
C GLU A 69 4.98 2.97 3.65
N ILE A 70 4.39 2.33 2.63
CA ILE A 70 4.54 0.89 2.40
C ILE A 70 5.98 0.55 2.07
N ASP A 71 6.63 1.36 1.21
CA ASP A 71 8.01 1.15 0.82
C ASP A 71 8.97 1.41 1.99
N ALA A 72 8.77 2.48 2.76
CA ALA A 72 9.54 2.72 3.98
C ALA A 72 9.41 1.57 5.00
N TRP A 73 8.22 0.98 5.14
CA TRP A 73 8.02 -0.19 5.99
C TRP A 73 8.74 -1.43 5.46
N ARG A 74 8.73 -1.67 4.14
CA ARG A 74 9.47 -2.77 3.50
C ARG A 74 10.97 -2.63 3.68
N ASP A 75 11.50 -1.44 3.47
CA ASP A 75 12.94 -1.15 3.62
C ASP A 75 13.38 -1.35 5.07
N LYS A 76 12.57 -0.88 6.03
CA LYS A 76 12.82 -1.14 7.44
C LYS A 76 12.86 -2.64 7.75
N LYS A 77 11.92 -3.42 7.21
CA LYS A 77 11.89 -4.88 7.41
C LYS A 77 13.07 -5.59 6.76
N ALA A 78 13.49 -5.16 5.58
CA ALA A 78 14.70 -5.67 4.93
C ALA A 78 15.95 -5.37 5.75
N SER A 79 16.07 -4.16 6.30
CA SER A 79 17.17 -3.77 7.19
C SER A 79 17.17 -4.56 8.51
N GLU A 80 16.01 -4.77 9.13
CA GLU A 80 15.87 -5.62 10.32
C GLU A 80 16.29 -7.06 10.05
N ALA A 81 15.89 -7.63 8.90
CA ALA A 81 16.29 -8.98 8.51
C ALA A 81 17.80 -9.10 8.24
N ALA A 82 18.40 -8.10 7.57
CA ALA A 82 19.84 -8.05 7.35
C ALA A 82 20.62 -7.94 8.67
N ASN A 83 20.17 -7.10 9.61
CA ASN A 83 20.76 -6.97 10.93
C ASN A 83 20.59 -8.26 11.76
N ALA A 84 19.45 -8.95 11.67
CA ALA A 84 19.23 -10.23 12.35
C ALA A 84 20.17 -11.32 11.79
N ALA A 85 20.33 -11.41 10.48
CA ALA A 85 21.27 -12.34 9.84
C ALA A 85 22.73 -12.03 10.20
N TYR A 86 23.09 -10.73 10.26
CA TYR A 86 24.41 -10.30 10.69
C TYR A 86 24.66 -10.61 12.17
N ASN A 87 23.70 -10.35 13.05
CA ASN A 87 23.78 -10.68 14.47
C ASN A 87 23.87 -12.20 14.71
N GLU A 88 23.16 -13.01 13.92
CA GLU A 88 23.26 -14.47 13.99
C GLU A 88 24.66 -14.97 13.57
N MET A 89 25.25 -14.41 12.51
CA MET A 89 26.64 -14.70 12.13
C MET A 89 27.64 -14.27 13.21
N LEU A 90 27.45 -13.09 13.79
CA LEU A 90 28.32 -12.58 14.86
C LEU A 90 28.24 -13.49 16.09
N TYR A 91 27.03 -13.87 16.52
CA TYR A 91 26.83 -14.77 17.66
C TYR A 91 27.42 -16.17 17.41
N ARG A 92 27.23 -16.75 16.22
CA ARG A 92 27.83 -18.05 15.87
C ARG A 92 29.35 -18.00 15.75
N GLY A 93 29.93 -16.84 15.45
CA GLY A 93 31.39 -16.63 15.42
C GLY A 93 32.02 -16.40 16.80
N PHE A 94 31.23 -16.18 17.85
CA PHE A 94 31.69 -16.01 19.23
C PHE A 94 31.50 -17.27 20.10
N GLU A 95 30.99 -18.38 19.54
CA GLU A 95 30.85 -19.68 20.23
C GLU A 95 32.02 -20.67 19.94
N GLU A 96 33.05 -20.25 19.20
CA GLU A 96 34.35 -20.95 19.13
C GLU A 96 35.35 -20.31 20.09
N ASP A 97 35.24 -20.62 21.39
CA ASP A 97 36.33 -20.60 22.39
C ASP A 97 35.95 -21.39 23.66
#